data_AF-A0A2U7MZH3-F1
#
_entry.id   AF-A0A2U7MZH3-F1
#
_cell.length_a   1.000
_cell.length_b   1.000
_cell.length_c   1.000
_cell.angle_alpha   90.00
_cell.angle_beta   90.00
_cell.angle_gamma   90.00
#
_symmetry.space_group_name_H-M   'P 1'
#
loop_
_entity.id
_entity.type
_entity.pdbx_description
1 polymer ?
#
loop_
_entity_poly.entity_id
_entity_poly.type
_entity_poly.pdbx_seq_one_letter_code
_entity_poly.pdbx_strand_id
1 'polypeptide(L)'
;TWANLSLQDSASPMMEQLTFFHDHTLLILILITSLVSYILTSLFFNLNINRYLLEGQTIEIVWTILPAVTLIFIALPSLRLLYLLDEVSSPALTLKVIGHQWYWSYEYSDFTAVEFDSYMTPYLESGMNGFRLLDVDNRTVLPMNTQVRILVTAADVLHSWTIPAMGVKVDATPGRLNQTSFLMSRPGIFYGQCSEICGANHSFMPIVIESVP
;
A
#
# COMPACT_ATOMS: atom_id res chain seq x y z
N THR A 1 10.02 -5.20 -10.36
CA THR A 1 10.93 -6.10 -11.11
C THR A 1 11.76 -6.93 -10.14
N TRP A 2 12.56 -7.87 -10.62
CA TRP A 2 13.45 -8.67 -9.78
C TRP A 2 14.43 -7.78 -9.00
N ALA A 3 14.66 -8.11 -7.73
CA ALA A 3 15.54 -7.36 -6.82
C ALA A 3 15.18 -5.86 -6.70
N ASN A 4 13.90 -5.50 -6.82
CA ASN A 4 13.49 -4.11 -6.62
C ASN A 4 13.64 -3.71 -5.15
N LEU A 5 14.28 -2.57 -4.90
CA LEU A 5 14.47 -2.00 -3.57
C LEU A 5 13.42 -0.92 -3.25
N SER A 6 12.81 -0.33 -4.27
CA SER A 6 11.83 0.73 -4.13
C SER A 6 10.40 0.19 -4.15
N LEU A 7 9.45 1.09 -3.90
CA LEU A 7 8.04 0.86 -4.19
C LEU A 7 7.84 0.60 -5.70
N GLN A 8 6.71 -0.02 -6.05
CA GLN A 8 6.30 -0.15 -7.45
C GLN A 8 5.98 1.23 -8.03
N ASP A 9 6.23 1.41 -9.32
CA ASP A 9 5.94 2.67 -10.00
C ASP A 9 4.45 3.04 -9.87
N SER A 10 4.18 4.25 -9.40
CA SER A 10 2.82 4.74 -9.15
C SER A 10 1.98 4.73 -10.42
N ALA A 11 0.74 4.27 -10.30
CA ALA A 11 -0.28 4.28 -11.35
C ALA A 11 -1.51 5.13 -10.96
N SER A 12 -1.45 5.78 -9.80
CA SER A 12 -2.44 6.74 -9.33
C SER A 12 -1.74 8.00 -8.80
N PRO A 13 -2.39 9.18 -8.87
CA PRO A 13 -1.85 10.40 -8.26
C PRO A 13 -1.61 10.26 -6.76
N MET A 14 -2.46 9.47 -6.08
CA MET A 14 -2.35 9.24 -4.64
C MET A 14 -1.11 8.40 -4.30
N MET A 15 -0.82 7.36 -5.08
CA MET A 15 0.40 6.56 -4.87
C MET A 15 1.66 7.39 -5.12
N GLU A 16 1.64 8.33 -6.08
CA GLU A 16 2.75 9.26 -6.29
C GLU A 16 3.00 10.14 -5.05
N GLN A 17 1.94 10.69 -4.45
CA GLN A 17 2.07 11.45 -3.20
C GLN A 17 2.58 10.58 -2.04
N LEU A 18 2.15 9.32 -1.95
CA LEU A 18 2.67 8.36 -0.97
C LEU A 18 4.16 8.06 -1.21
N THR A 19 4.62 7.97 -2.45
CA THR A 19 6.05 7.80 -2.76
C THR A 19 6.88 9.00 -2.32
N PHE A 20 6.40 10.24 -2.56
CA PHE A 20 7.09 11.44 -2.07
C PHE A 20 7.14 11.52 -0.54
N PHE A 21 6.05 11.14 0.14
CA PHE A 21 6.03 11.08 1.59
C PHE A 21 6.97 10.01 2.14
N HIS A 22 6.98 8.82 1.52
CA HIS A 22 7.92 7.77 1.85
C HIS A 22 9.37 8.27 1.77
N ASP A 23 9.75 8.91 0.66
CA ASP A 23 11.13 9.40 0.48
C ASP A 23 11.51 10.50 1.48
N HIS A 24 10.58 11.41 1.78
CA HIS A 24 10.77 12.42 2.84
C HIS A 24 11.02 11.77 4.21
N THR A 25 10.21 10.76 4.58
CA THR A 25 10.41 10.06 5.85
C THR A 25 11.69 9.23 5.88
N LEU A 26 12.03 8.57 4.77
CA LEU A 26 13.24 7.77 4.64
C LEU A 26 14.50 8.63 4.77
N LEU A 27 14.50 9.83 4.18
CA LEU A 27 15.60 10.80 4.34
C LEU A 27 15.83 11.15 5.82
N ILE A 28 14.76 11.44 6.57
CA ILE A 28 14.86 11.74 8.01
C ILE A 28 15.39 10.53 8.79
N LEU A 29 14.91 9.33 8.48
CA LEU A 29 15.38 8.09 9.14
C LEU A 29 16.86 7.80 8.86
N ILE A 30 17.31 7.99 7.62
CA ILE A 30 18.73 7.84 7.23
C ILE A 30 19.59 8.86 7.98
N LEU A 31 19.13 10.12 8.12
CA LEU A 31 19.83 11.15 8.88
C LEU A 31 19.97 10.78 10.36
N ILE A 32 18.89 10.31 10.99
CA ILE A 32 18.92 9.93 12.42
C ILE A 32 19.80 8.70 12.63
N THR A 33 19.66 7.66 11.80
CA THR A 33 20.44 6.42 11.93
C THR A 33 21.93 6.64 11.65
N SER A 34 22.28 7.47 10.66
CA SER A 34 23.67 7.86 10.41
C SER A 34 24.26 8.69 11.56
N LEU A 35 23.50 9.62 12.15
CA LEU A 35 23.93 10.39 13.32
C LEU A 35 24.18 9.48 14.54
N VAL A 36 23.24 8.59 14.85
CA VAL A 36 23.35 7.68 16.00
C VAL A 36 24.52 6.71 15.80
N SER A 37 24.64 6.11 14.60
CA SER A 37 25.77 5.22 14.29
C SER A 37 27.11 5.93 14.36
N TYR A 38 27.19 7.19 13.92
CA TYR A 38 28.39 8.02 14.09
C TYR A 38 28.75 8.24 15.57
N ILE A 39 27.78 8.64 16.41
CA ILE A 39 28.00 8.86 17.85
C ILE A 39 28.48 7.57 18.50
N LEU A 40 27.78 6.44 18.28
CA LEU A 40 28.17 5.15 18.86
C LEU A 40 29.57 4.72 18.43
N THR A 41 29.90 4.87 17.14
CA THR A 41 31.24 4.56 16.62
C THR A 41 32.31 5.45 17.25
N SER A 42 32.03 6.75 17.41
CA SER A 42 32.97 7.70 18.01
C SER A 42 33.28 7.36 19.48
N LEU A 43 32.31 6.83 20.22
CA LEU A 43 32.49 6.44 21.62
C LEU A 43 33.44 5.24 21.76
N PHE A 44 33.42 4.29 20.81
CA PHE A 44 34.36 3.16 20.83
C PHE A 44 35.81 3.59 20.61
N PHE A 45 36.05 4.65 19.83
CA PHE A 45 37.40 5.16 19.55
C PHE A 45 37.82 6.29 20.49
N ASN A 46 36.96 6.73 21.40
CA ASN A 46 37.27 7.81 22.33
C ASN A 46 38.13 7.29 23.50
N LEU A 47 39.32 7.86 23.66
CA LEU A 47 40.24 7.52 24.74
C LEU A 47 40.03 8.38 26.01
N ASN A 48 39.30 9.48 25.91
CA ASN A 48 39.10 10.41 27.02
C ASN A 48 38.05 9.88 27.99
N ILE A 49 38.40 9.81 29.28
CA ILE A 49 37.52 9.29 30.33
C ILE A 49 37.05 10.44 31.23
N ASN A 50 35.74 10.62 31.33
CA ASN A 50 35.12 11.49 32.34
C ASN A 50 34.07 10.72 33.14
N ARG A 51 34.39 10.38 34.39
CA ARG A 51 33.53 9.56 35.27
C ARG A 51 32.60 10.37 36.18
N TYR A 52 32.85 11.66 36.34
CA TYR A 52 32.14 12.50 37.30
C TYR A 52 30.94 13.25 36.69
N LEU A 53 30.71 13.11 35.38
CA LEU A 53 29.53 13.65 34.71
C LEU A 53 28.33 12.75 35.00
N LEU A 54 27.52 13.12 35.99
CA LEU A 54 26.33 12.36 36.40
C LEU A 54 25.03 12.93 35.81
N GLU A 55 24.98 14.22 35.50
CA GLU A 55 23.79 14.91 35.01
C GLU A 55 24.13 15.91 33.90
N GLY A 56 23.14 16.18 33.04
CA GLY A 56 23.30 17.06 31.89
C GLY A 56 21.96 17.62 31.41
N GLN A 57 21.31 18.45 32.24
CA GLN A 57 19.98 19.00 31.94
C GLN A 57 19.91 19.70 30.57
N THR A 58 20.99 20.39 30.16
CA THR A 58 21.06 21.04 28.85
C THR A 58 21.02 20.05 27.68
N ILE A 59 21.70 18.90 27.78
CA ILE A 59 21.68 17.88 26.73
C ILE A 59 20.35 17.11 26.71
N GLU A 60 19.74 16.93 27.89
CA GLU A 60 18.40 16.37 28.03
C GLU A 60 17.36 17.19 27.27
N ILE A 61 17.37 18.51 27.47
CA ILE A 61 16.49 19.43 26.75
C ILE A 61 16.71 19.33 25.24
N VAL A 62 17.96 19.26 24.78
CA VAL A 62 18.29 19.19 23.34
C VAL A 62 17.76 17.90 22.71
N TRP A 63 18.03 16.73 23.31
CA TRP A 63 17.57 15.46 22.73
C TRP A 63 16.08 15.21 22.91
N THR A 64 15.37 16.00 23.71
CA THR A 64 13.90 15.93 23.81
C THR A 64 13.24 16.85 22.78
N ILE A 65 13.72 18.08 22.63
CA ILE A 65 13.14 19.05 21.68
C ILE A 65 13.43 18.63 20.23
N LEU A 66 14.64 18.17 19.93
CA LEU A 66 15.02 17.86 18.54
C LEU A 66 14.14 16.74 17.94
N PRO A 67 13.91 15.58 18.58
CA PRO A 67 12.97 14.57 18.09
C PRO A 67 11.52 15.05 18.04
N ALA A 68 11.08 15.89 18.98
CA ALA A 68 9.73 16.44 18.94
C ALA A 68 9.51 17.29 17.66
N VAL A 69 10.50 18.11 17.30
CA VAL A 69 10.46 18.91 16.07
C VAL A 69 10.51 18.01 14.82
N THR A 70 11.36 16.97 14.78
CA THR A 70 11.40 16.06 13.62
C THR A 70 10.10 15.31 13.42
N LEU A 71 9.41 14.92 14.49
CA LEU A 71 8.07 14.30 14.39
C LEU A 71 7.03 15.24 13.79
N ILE A 72 7.08 16.54 14.09
CA ILE A 72 6.17 17.52 13.45
C ILE A 72 6.40 17.58 11.93
N PHE A 73 7.67 17.55 11.49
CA PHE A 73 8.02 17.52 10.06
C PHE A 73 7.55 16.25 9.33
N ILE A 74 7.37 15.14 10.04
CA ILE A 74 6.79 13.91 9.49
C ILE A 74 5.25 13.99 9.52
N ALA A 75 4.68 14.46 10.63
CA ALA A 75 3.24 14.44 10.85
C ALA A 75 2.46 15.38 9.91
N LEU A 76 2.98 16.58 9.63
CA LEU A 76 2.27 17.55 8.78
C LEU A 76 1.97 17.05 7.36
N PRO A 77 2.96 16.55 6.57
CA PRO A 77 2.66 15.97 5.26
C PRO A 77 1.81 14.70 5.37
N SER A 78 2.02 13.86 6.39
CA SER A 78 1.25 12.64 6.62
C SER A 78 -0.25 12.92 6.79
N LEU A 79 -0.60 13.86 7.69
CA LEU A 79 -1.98 14.24 7.94
C LEU A 79 -2.63 14.85 6.70
N ARG A 80 -1.92 15.69 5.96
CA ARG A 80 -2.43 16.24 4.70
C ARG A 80 -2.80 15.14 3.72
N LEU A 81 -1.95 14.12 3.55
CA LEU A 81 -2.24 12.99 2.66
C LEU A 81 -3.41 12.14 3.15
N LEU A 82 -3.50 11.92 4.47
CA LEU A 82 -4.63 11.19 5.05
C LEU A 82 -5.98 11.81 4.67
N TYR A 83 -6.10 13.14 4.78
CA TYR A 83 -7.34 13.83 4.40
C TYR A 83 -7.59 13.80 2.88
N LEU A 84 -6.55 13.89 2.05
CA LEU A 84 -6.70 13.78 0.59
C LEU A 84 -7.16 12.39 0.14
N LEU A 85 -6.78 11.33 0.87
CA LEU A 85 -7.21 9.96 0.61
C LEU A 85 -8.67 9.70 1.01
N ASP A 86 -9.15 10.38 2.05
CA ASP A 86 -10.53 10.24 2.55
C ASP A 86 -11.53 11.08 1.76
N GLU A 87 -11.06 12.08 1.00
CA GLU A 87 -11.92 12.94 0.19
C GLU A 87 -12.54 12.14 -0.98
N VAL A 88 -13.82 11.78 -0.83
CA VAL A 88 -14.56 11.05 -1.86
C VAL A 88 -15.04 12.04 -2.92
N SER A 89 -14.33 12.06 -4.06
CA SER A 89 -14.82 12.72 -5.27
C SER A 89 -16.04 11.97 -5.84
N SER A 90 -16.84 12.64 -6.67
CA SER A 90 -17.99 12.03 -7.35
C SER A 90 -17.52 10.93 -8.31
N PRO A 91 -17.70 9.63 -7.98
CA PRO A 91 -17.19 8.55 -8.81
C PRO A 91 -18.05 8.37 -10.05
N ALA A 92 -17.42 8.01 -11.17
CA ALA A 92 -18.12 7.72 -12.42
C ALA A 92 -18.55 6.25 -12.52
N LEU A 93 -17.88 5.37 -11.78
CA LEU A 93 -18.12 3.93 -11.75
C LEU A 93 -17.99 3.39 -10.32
N THR A 94 -18.87 2.46 -9.95
CA THR A 94 -18.81 1.68 -8.73
C THR A 94 -18.53 0.21 -9.05
N LEU A 95 -17.48 -0.33 -8.44
CA LEU A 95 -17.13 -1.75 -8.48
C LEU A 95 -17.26 -2.33 -7.07
N LYS A 96 -18.03 -3.40 -6.94
CA LYS A 96 -18.08 -4.18 -5.70
C LYS A 96 -17.17 -5.40 -5.82
N VAL A 97 -16.38 -5.62 -4.79
CA VAL A 97 -15.37 -6.68 -4.70
C VAL A 97 -15.71 -7.53 -3.48
N ILE A 98 -15.81 -8.84 -3.68
CA ILE A 98 -16.14 -9.79 -2.63
C ILE A 98 -15.06 -10.85 -2.55
N GLY A 99 -14.42 -10.95 -1.39
CA GLY A 99 -13.45 -12.01 -1.08
C GLY A 99 -14.13 -13.32 -0.69
N HIS A 100 -13.62 -14.43 -1.22
CA HIS A 100 -14.00 -15.81 -0.92
C HIS A 100 -12.75 -16.66 -0.70
N GLN A 101 -12.87 -17.82 -0.05
CA GLN A 101 -11.84 -18.86 0.04
C GLN A 101 -11.84 -19.70 -1.25
N TRP A 102 -10.90 -19.56 -2.19
CA TRP A 102 -9.78 -18.60 -2.27
C TRP A 102 -9.76 -17.97 -3.67
N TYR A 103 -10.63 -16.98 -3.86
CA TYR A 103 -10.81 -16.25 -5.11
C TYR A 103 -11.50 -14.91 -4.84
N TRP A 104 -11.57 -14.06 -5.86
CA TRP A 104 -12.29 -12.79 -5.79
C TRP A 104 -13.46 -12.80 -6.76
N SER A 105 -14.59 -12.24 -6.36
CA SER A 105 -15.71 -11.98 -7.27
C SER A 105 -15.94 -10.48 -7.39
N TYR A 106 -16.30 -10.05 -8.59
CA TYR A 106 -16.43 -8.66 -8.97
C TYR A 106 -17.84 -8.42 -9.52
N GLU A 107 -18.51 -7.39 -9.02
CA GLU A 107 -19.84 -6.97 -9.47
C GLU A 107 -19.76 -5.51 -9.92
N TYR A 108 -20.11 -5.25 -11.18
CA TYR A 108 -20.23 -3.88 -11.69
C TYR A 108 -21.68 -3.41 -11.49
N SER A 109 -21.94 -2.76 -10.36
CA SER A 109 -23.30 -2.43 -9.91
C SER A 109 -24.04 -1.44 -10.81
N ASP A 110 -23.30 -0.65 -11.58
CA ASP A 110 -23.87 0.39 -12.46
C ASP A 110 -24.39 -0.19 -13.79
N PHE A 111 -24.04 -1.44 -14.10
CA PHE A 111 -24.50 -2.17 -15.27
C PHE A 111 -25.43 -3.31 -14.89
N THR A 112 -26.29 -3.72 -15.82
CA THR A 112 -27.18 -4.86 -15.61
C THR A 112 -26.42 -6.18 -15.72
N ALA A 113 -26.33 -6.93 -14.61
CA ALA A 113 -25.88 -8.32 -14.55
C ALA A 113 -24.44 -8.57 -15.07
N VAL A 114 -23.50 -7.68 -14.73
CA VAL A 114 -22.07 -7.92 -14.97
C VAL A 114 -21.43 -8.35 -13.66
N GLU A 115 -21.32 -9.66 -13.48
CA GLU A 115 -20.63 -10.30 -12.36
C GLU A 115 -19.74 -11.44 -12.87
N PHE A 116 -18.57 -11.63 -12.25
CA PHE A 116 -17.69 -12.76 -12.55
C PHE A 116 -16.77 -13.08 -11.38
N ASP A 117 -16.27 -14.30 -11.40
CA ASP A 117 -15.23 -14.78 -10.49
C ASP A 117 -13.85 -14.70 -11.14
N SER A 118 -12.83 -14.45 -10.31
CA SER A 118 -11.43 -14.31 -10.69
C SER A 118 -10.60 -15.26 -9.84
N TYR A 119 -10.11 -16.32 -10.47
CA TYR A 119 -9.26 -17.35 -9.90
C TYR A 119 -7.83 -17.21 -10.42
N MET A 120 -6.87 -17.62 -9.60
CA MET A 120 -5.47 -17.74 -10.05
C MET A 120 -5.37 -18.76 -11.19
N THR A 121 -4.67 -18.41 -12.27
CA THR A 121 -4.40 -19.39 -13.34
C THR A 121 -3.44 -20.47 -12.82
N PRO A 122 -3.79 -21.76 -12.99
CA PRO A 122 -2.88 -22.85 -12.67
C PRO A 122 -1.59 -22.76 -13.49
N TYR A 123 -0.46 -23.09 -12.87
CA TYR A 123 0.86 -23.00 -13.54
C TYR A 123 0.95 -23.83 -14.83
N LEU A 124 0.24 -24.96 -14.90
CA LEU A 124 0.22 -25.82 -16.09
C LEU A 124 -0.56 -25.20 -17.26
N GLU A 125 -1.47 -24.28 -16.97
CA GLU A 125 -2.33 -23.58 -17.95
C GLU A 125 -1.76 -22.20 -18.32
N SER A 126 -0.86 -21.67 -17.48
CA SER A 126 -0.10 -20.44 -17.76
C SER A 126 0.71 -20.60 -19.04
N GLY A 127 0.47 -19.72 -20.01
CA GLY A 127 1.34 -19.58 -21.19
C GLY A 127 2.78 -19.21 -20.80
N MET A 128 3.71 -19.28 -21.76
CA MET A 128 5.14 -19.00 -21.52
C MET A 128 5.44 -17.60 -20.95
N ASN A 129 4.51 -16.66 -21.09
CA ASN A 129 4.67 -15.26 -20.66
C ASN A 129 3.87 -14.91 -19.39
N GLY A 130 3.22 -15.89 -18.76
CA GLY A 130 2.42 -15.65 -17.56
C GLY A 130 3.27 -15.45 -16.31
N PHE A 131 2.78 -14.62 -15.39
CA PHE A 131 3.37 -14.46 -14.06
C PHE A 131 2.81 -15.51 -13.10
N ARG A 132 3.70 -16.41 -12.65
CA ARG A 132 3.39 -17.41 -11.63
C ARG A 132 2.82 -16.74 -10.37
N LEU A 133 1.68 -17.22 -9.89
CA LEU A 133 0.94 -16.76 -8.71
C LEU A 133 0.24 -15.39 -8.82
N LEU A 134 0.36 -14.70 -9.96
CA LEU A 134 -0.19 -13.36 -10.13
C LEU A 134 -1.29 -13.30 -11.19
N ASP A 135 -1.18 -14.10 -12.25
CA ASP A 135 -2.19 -14.13 -13.29
C ASP A 135 -3.49 -14.77 -12.80
N VAL A 136 -4.59 -14.26 -13.36
CA VAL A 136 -5.96 -14.71 -13.13
C VAL A 136 -6.64 -15.04 -14.45
N ASP A 137 -7.67 -15.88 -14.38
CA ASP A 137 -8.50 -16.26 -15.53
C ASP A 137 -9.30 -15.05 -16.07
N ASN A 138 -9.95 -14.30 -15.19
CA ASN A 138 -10.75 -13.12 -15.50
C ASN A 138 -10.17 -11.88 -14.81
N ARG A 139 -9.70 -10.93 -15.60
CA ARG A 139 -9.16 -9.65 -15.11
C ARG A 139 -10.27 -8.65 -14.89
N THR A 140 -10.11 -7.80 -13.89
CA THR A 140 -11.03 -6.69 -13.65
C THR A 140 -10.69 -5.51 -14.54
N VAL A 141 -11.52 -5.23 -15.54
CA VAL A 141 -11.29 -4.13 -16.49
C VAL A 141 -11.88 -2.84 -15.94
N LEU A 142 -11.09 -1.77 -15.87
CA LEU A 142 -11.54 -0.46 -15.39
C LEU A 142 -11.07 0.67 -16.31
N PRO A 143 -11.86 1.75 -16.46
CA PRO A 143 -11.49 2.87 -17.31
C PRO A 143 -10.39 3.75 -16.69
N MET A 144 -9.35 4.07 -17.48
CA MET A 144 -8.30 5.01 -17.07
C MET A 144 -8.84 6.44 -16.98
N ASN A 145 -8.16 7.30 -16.20
CA ASN A 145 -8.51 8.71 -15.99
C ASN A 145 -9.95 8.96 -15.52
N THR A 146 -10.56 7.97 -14.88
CA THR A 146 -11.88 8.08 -14.26
C THR A 146 -11.77 7.76 -12.77
N GLN A 147 -12.58 8.45 -11.96
CA GLN A 147 -12.69 8.11 -10.55
C GLN A 147 -13.56 6.86 -10.40
N VAL A 148 -12.96 5.79 -9.87
CA VAL A 148 -13.67 4.54 -9.55
C VAL A 148 -13.85 4.46 -8.04
N ARG A 149 -15.09 4.21 -7.60
CA ARG A 149 -15.40 3.82 -6.23
C ARG A 149 -15.32 2.31 -6.13
N ILE A 150 -14.58 1.81 -5.15
CA ILE A 150 -14.57 0.39 -4.81
C ILE A 150 -15.27 0.16 -3.48
N LEU A 151 -16.16 -0.83 -3.47
CA LEU A 151 -16.79 -1.38 -2.28
C LEU A 151 -16.21 -2.78 -2.02
N VAL A 152 -15.50 -2.96 -0.92
CA VAL A 152 -14.87 -4.24 -0.56
C VAL A 152 -15.61 -4.88 0.61
N THR A 153 -15.97 -6.15 0.46
CA THR A 153 -16.54 -7.00 1.52
C THR A 153 -16.03 -8.44 1.35
N ALA A 154 -16.34 -9.33 2.28
CA ALA A 154 -16.11 -10.75 2.13
C ALA A 154 -17.41 -11.54 2.33
N ALA A 155 -17.48 -12.74 1.76
CA ALA A 155 -18.61 -13.67 1.94
C ALA A 155 -18.37 -14.69 3.08
N ASP A 156 -17.11 -14.91 3.47
CA ASP A 156 -16.73 -15.96 4.43
C ASP A 156 -15.85 -15.45 5.60
N VAL A 157 -14.54 -15.32 5.41
CA VAL A 157 -13.54 -14.91 6.40
C VAL A 157 -12.97 -13.54 6.05
N LEU A 158 -12.02 -13.06 6.84
CA LEU A 158 -11.29 -11.84 6.51
C LEU A 158 -10.39 -12.06 5.29
N HIS A 159 -10.42 -11.10 4.37
CA HIS A 159 -9.44 -10.95 3.29
C HIS A 159 -9.01 -9.48 3.23
N SER A 160 -8.07 -9.14 2.35
CA SER A 160 -7.72 -7.73 2.11
C SER A 160 -7.34 -7.53 0.67
N TRP A 161 -8.06 -6.63 0.00
CA TRP A 161 -7.93 -6.34 -1.41
C TRP A 161 -6.89 -5.23 -1.60
N THR A 162 -5.81 -5.53 -2.32
CA THR A 162 -4.64 -4.65 -2.42
C THR A 162 -4.14 -4.56 -3.85
N ILE A 163 -3.89 -3.34 -4.33
CA ILE A 163 -3.14 -3.05 -5.55
C ILE A 163 -2.04 -2.05 -5.21
N PRO A 164 -0.78 -2.51 -5.05
CA PRO A 164 0.31 -1.65 -4.57
C PRO A 164 0.62 -0.46 -5.48
N ALA A 165 0.64 -0.67 -6.81
CA ALA A 165 0.87 0.42 -7.77
C ALA A 165 -0.17 1.55 -7.69
N MET A 166 -1.37 1.25 -7.17
CA MET A 166 -2.45 2.22 -6.98
C MET A 166 -2.46 2.84 -5.58
N GLY A 167 -1.65 2.34 -4.65
CA GLY A 167 -1.64 2.78 -3.26
C GLY A 167 -2.89 2.40 -2.48
N VAL A 168 -3.58 1.32 -2.90
CA VAL A 168 -4.85 0.90 -2.31
C VAL A 168 -4.67 -0.44 -1.59
N LYS A 169 -5.11 -0.49 -0.34
CA LYS A 169 -5.28 -1.70 0.47
C LYS A 169 -6.53 -1.51 1.32
N VAL A 170 -7.51 -2.40 1.19
CA VAL A 170 -8.76 -2.33 1.94
C VAL A 170 -9.17 -3.72 2.40
N ASP A 171 -9.45 -3.86 3.68
CA ASP A 171 -9.88 -5.12 4.26
C ASP A 171 -11.29 -5.49 3.80
N ALA A 172 -11.45 -6.74 3.39
CA ALA A 172 -12.71 -7.37 3.06
C ALA A 172 -13.23 -8.06 4.33
N THR A 173 -14.27 -7.49 4.92
CA THR A 173 -14.81 -7.93 6.22
C THR A 173 -16.23 -8.46 6.04
N PRO A 174 -16.55 -9.70 6.45
CA PRO A 174 -17.90 -10.22 6.35
C PRO A 174 -18.89 -9.34 7.11
N GLY A 175 -19.99 -8.98 6.45
CA GLY A 175 -21.02 -8.11 7.04
C GLY A 175 -20.68 -6.61 7.07
N ARG A 176 -19.57 -6.17 6.46
CA ARG A 176 -19.21 -4.76 6.35
C ARG A 176 -18.75 -4.40 4.94
N LEU A 177 -19.34 -3.35 4.38
CA LEU A 177 -18.94 -2.76 3.10
C LEU A 177 -17.96 -1.62 3.34
N ASN A 178 -16.68 -1.87 3.10
CA ASN A 178 -15.66 -0.82 3.14
C ASN A 178 -15.60 -0.09 1.79
N GLN A 179 -15.49 1.22 1.83
CA GLN A 179 -15.41 2.05 0.63
C GLN A 179 -14.02 2.67 0.50
N THR A 180 -13.51 2.68 -0.72
CA THR A 180 -12.36 3.51 -1.11
C THR A 180 -12.59 4.05 -2.53
N SER A 181 -11.77 5.01 -2.96
CA SER A 181 -11.81 5.47 -4.33
C SER A 181 -10.40 5.76 -4.85
N PHE A 182 -10.20 5.55 -6.13
CA PHE A 182 -8.94 5.85 -6.79
C PHE A 182 -9.14 6.20 -8.25
N LEU A 183 -8.07 6.72 -8.86
CA LEU A 183 -7.97 7.05 -10.27
C LEU A 183 -6.71 6.42 -10.85
N MET A 184 -6.83 5.72 -11.97
CA MET A 184 -5.70 5.17 -12.74
C MET A 184 -5.23 6.21 -13.75
N SER A 185 -3.96 6.61 -13.69
CA SER A 185 -3.39 7.67 -14.55
C SER A 185 -2.82 7.16 -15.87
N ARG A 186 -2.66 5.84 -16.03
CA ARG A 186 -2.09 5.23 -17.24
C ARG A 186 -2.74 3.88 -17.56
N PRO A 187 -2.82 3.50 -18.84
CA PRO A 187 -3.29 2.18 -19.23
C PRO A 187 -2.26 1.11 -18.83
N GLY A 188 -2.72 -0.13 -18.67
CA GLY A 188 -1.85 -1.26 -18.37
C GLY A 188 -2.49 -2.30 -17.45
N ILE A 189 -1.68 -3.28 -17.05
CA ILE A 189 -2.11 -4.36 -16.16
C ILE A 189 -1.43 -4.17 -14.80
N PHE A 190 -2.23 -4.09 -13.74
CA PHE A 190 -1.78 -3.89 -12.37
C PHE A 190 -2.12 -5.10 -11.52
N TYR A 191 -1.12 -5.59 -10.80
CA TYR A 191 -1.22 -6.82 -10.02
C TYR A 191 -1.31 -6.52 -8.52
N GLY A 192 -1.99 -7.41 -7.82
CA GLY A 192 -2.19 -7.38 -6.38
C GLY A 192 -2.31 -8.78 -5.81
N GLN A 193 -2.29 -8.89 -4.48
CA GLN A 193 -2.48 -10.15 -3.76
C GLN A 193 -3.31 -9.91 -2.50
N CYS A 194 -4.01 -10.96 -2.04
CA CYS A 194 -4.67 -10.92 -0.75
C CYS A 194 -3.66 -10.58 0.36
N SER A 195 -3.99 -9.59 1.18
CA SER A 195 -3.09 -9.01 2.19
C SER A 195 -3.55 -9.23 3.63
N GLU A 196 -4.43 -10.21 3.85
CA GLU A 196 -4.94 -10.65 5.16
C GLU A 196 -5.07 -12.18 5.17
N ILE A 197 -4.66 -12.82 6.27
CA ILE A 197 -4.57 -14.28 6.34
C ILE A 197 -5.96 -14.94 6.27
N CYS A 198 -6.21 -15.72 5.22
CA CYS A 198 -7.54 -16.28 4.94
C CYS A 198 -7.59 -17.81 4.77
N GLY A 199 -6.55 -18.53 5.21
CA GLY A 199 -6.50 -20.00 5.24
C GLY A 199 -5.49 -20.62 4.28
N ALA A 200 -5.73 -21.88 3.89
CA ALA A 200 -4.75 -22.74 3.21
C ALA A 200 -4.19 -22.14 1.91
N ASN A 201 -5.05 -21.53 1.09
CA ASN A 201 -4.64 -20.94 -0.18
C ASN A 201 -4.56 -19.41 -0.16
N HIS A 202 -4.26 -18.82 1.00
CA HIS A 202 -4.09 -17.37 1.15
C HIS A 202 -3.13 -16.77 0.10
N SER A 203 -2.04 -17.47 -0.23
CA SER A 203 -1.06 -17.02 -1.23
C SER A 203 -1.48 -17.21 -2.70
N PHE A 204 -2.65 -17.79 -2.98
CA PHE A 204 -3.08 -18.23 -4.31
C PHE A 204 -4.39 -17.57 -4.77
N MET A 205 -4.69 -16.37 -4.29
CA MET A 205 -5.84 -15.56 -4.73
C MET A 205 -5.40 -14.14 -5.12
N PRO A 206 -4.66 -14.01 -6.23
CA PRO A 206 -4.17 -12.71 -6.70
C PRO A 206 -5.31 -11.85 -7.26
N ILE A 207 -4.97 -10.59 -7.52
CA ILE A 207 -5.86 -9.58 -8.07
C ILE A 207 -5.19 -9.02 -9.31
N VAL A 208 -5.94 -8.87 -10.40
CA VAL A 208 -5.45 -8.24 -11.63
C VAL A 208 -6.46 -7.22 -12.12
N ILE A 209 -6.02 -5.97 -12.24
CA ILE A 209 -6.76 -4.89 -12.87
C ILE A 209 -6.16 -4.60 -14.24
N GLU A 210 -7.02 -4.44 -15.23
CA GLU A 210 -6.65 -3.98 -16.56
C GLU A 210 -7.24 -2.58 -16.78
N SER A 211 -6.37 -1.58 -16.86
CA SER A 211 -6.73 -0.20 -17.13
C SER A 211 -6.74 0.06 -18.62
N VAL A 212 -7.91 0.46 -19.14
CA VAL A 212 -8.15 0.71 -20.57
C VAL A 212 -8.73 2.10 -20.82
N PRO A 213 -8.60 2.68 -22.03
CA PRO A 213 -9.22 3.95 -22.40
C PRO A 213 -10.74 4.02 -22.24
#